data_AF-A0AB73KBZ2-F1
#
_entry.id   AF-A0AB73KBZ2-F1
#
_cell.length_a   1.000
_cell.length_b   1.000
_cell.length_c   1.000
_cell.angle_alpha   90.00
_cell.angle_beta   90.00
_cell.angle_gamma   90.00
#
_symmetry.space_group_name_H-M   'P 1'
#
loop_
_entity.id
_entity.type
_entity.pdbx_description
1 polymer ?
#
loop_
_entity_poly.entity_id
_entity_poly.type
_entity_poly.pdbx_seq_one_letter_code
_entity_poly.pdbx_strand_id
1 'polypeptide(L)'
;MTTSELSRSAGSRPRPSPLAQADCEATEGRWTLVFTRDLRHPTEKVWAAQTEPGQLAAWAPYTADRDLSETGGATITMIDDENP
;
A
#
# COMPACT_ATOMS: atom_id res chain seq x y z
N MET A 1 19.45 -22.69 31.97
CA MET A 1 18.35 -21.83 31.47
C MET A 1 18.59 -21.66 29.98
N THR A 2 17.84 -22.37 29.15
CA THR A 2 17.92 -22.25 27.70
C THR A 2 16.88 -21.22 27.28
N THR A 3 17.32 -20.05 26.85
CA THR A 3 16.44 -19.04 26.25
C THR A 3 16.02 -19.55 24.89
N SER A 4 14.75 -19.92 24.77
CA SER A 4 14.12 -20.31 23.52
C SER A 4 13.97 -19.06 22.65
N GLU A 5 14.78 -18.94 21.59
CA GLU A 5 14.53 -17.97 20.53
C GLU A 5 13.20 -18.33 19.86
N LEU A 6 12.23 -17.42 19.94
CA LEU A 6 11.00 -17.49 19.16
C LEU A 6 11.37 -17.30 17.69
N SER A 7 11.52 -18.42 16.98
CA SER A 7 11.63 -18.44 15.53
C SER A 7 10.35 -17.83 14.94
N ARG A 8 10.39 -16.54 14.58
CA ARG A 8 9.39 -15.96 13.68
C ARG A 8 9.59 -16.63 12.33
N SER A 9 8.68 -17.52 11.97
CA SER A 9 8.57 -18.05 10.61
C SER A 9 8.55 -16.86 9.64
N ALA A 10 9.58 -16.73 8.80
CA ALA A 10 9.59 -15.77 7.72
C ALA A 10 8.40 -16.10 6.80
N GLY A 11 7.37 -15.25 6.81
CA GLY A 11 6.22 -15.40 5.91
C GLY A 11 6.71 -15.42 4.47
N SER A 12 6.23 -16.38 3.67
CA SER A 12 6.54 -16.47 2.24
C SER A 12 6.35 -15.11 1.58
N ARG A 13 7.37 -14.61 0.87
CA ARG A 13 7.26 -13.38 0.08
C ARG A 13 6.07 -13.51 -0.88
N PRO A 14 5.14 -12.54 -0.91
CA PRO A 14 4.03 -12.60 -1.83
C PRO A 14 4.56 -12.63 -3.26
N ARG A 15 4.10 -13.59 -4.05
CA ARG A 15 4.44 -13.69 -5.47
C ARG A 15 3.59 -12.65 -6.20
N PRO A 16 4.20 -11.75 -7.00
CA PRO A 16 3.40 -10.80 -7.76
C PRO A 16 2.50 -11.56 -8.72
N SER A 17 1.27 -11.05 -8.90
CA SER A 17 0.44 -11.50 -10.00
C SER A 17 1.12 -11.17 -11.34
N PRO A 18 0.72 -11.82 -12.44
CA PRO A 18 1.01 -11.28 -13.77
C PRO A 18 0.65 -9.79 -13.83
N LEU A 19 1.42 -9.03 -14.62
CA LEU A 19 1.11 -7.64 -14.88
C LEU A 19 -0.28 -7.57 -15.53
N ALA A 20 -1.18 -6.80 -14.93
CA ALA A 20 -2.45 -6.51 -15.59
C ALA A 20 -2.36 -5.23 -16.39
N GLN A 21 -3.20 -5.15 -17.42
CA GLN A 21 -3.22 -4.06 -18.38
C GLN A 21 -3.45 -2.71 -17.68
N ALA A 22 -2.83 -1.69 -18.25
CA ALA A 22 -2.99 -0.29 -17.90
C ALA A 22 -3.11 0.50 -19.21
N ASP A 23 -3.91 1.55 -19.19
CA ASP A 23 -4.08 2.45 -20.32
C ASP A 23 -3.26 3.72 -20.10
N CYS A 24 -2.86 4.38 -21.19
CA CYS A 24 -2.11 5.63 -21.16
C CYS A 24 -2.76 6.65 -22.08
N GLU A 25 -2.98 7.87 -21.58
CA GLU A 25 -3.56 8.97 -22.33
C GLU A 25 -2.54 10.10 -22.45
N ALA A 26 -2.40 10.67 -23.66
CA ALA A 26 -1.54 11.82 -23.93
C ALA A 26 -2.39 13.02 -24.37
N THR A 27 -2.42 14.07 -23.56
CA THR A 27 -3.22 15.27 -23.81
C THR A 27 -2.39 16.52 -23.56
N GLU A 28 -2.24 17.38 -24.57
CA GLU A 28 -1.52 18.67 -24.47
C GLU A 28 -0.12 18.56 -23.84
N GLY A 29 0.62 17.49 -24.19
CA GLY A 29 1.96 17.23 -23.66
C GLY A 29 2.00 16.67 -22.23
N ARG A 30 0.83 16.34 -21.64
CA ARG A 30 0.73 15.60 -20.38
C ARG A 30 0.42 14.13 -20.63
N TRP A 31 0.99 13.27 -19.79
CA TRP A 31 0.74 11.84 -19.80
C TRP A 31 -0.04 11.45 -18.54
N THR A 32 -1.11 10.68 -18.72
CA THR A 32 -1.92 10.09 -17.65
C THR A 32 -1.85 8.57 -17.76
N LEU A 33 -1.53 7.90 -16.65
CA LEU A 33 -1.62 6.45 -16.52
C LEU A 33 -2.96 6.09 -15.86
N VAL A 34 -3.77 5.26 -16.51
CA VAL A 34 -5.06 4.79 -16.00
C VAL A 34 -4.97 3.31 -15.66
N PHE A 35 -5.30 2.97 -14.42
CA PHE A 35 -5.19 1.62 -13.89
C PHE A 35 -6.45 1.19 -13.17
N THR A 36 -7.25 0.36 -13.85
CA THR A 36 -8.49 -0.18 -13.29
C THR A 36 -8.24 -1.52 -12.62
N ARG A 37 -8.81 -1.72 -11.42
CA ARG A 37 -8.73 -2.98 -10.67
C ARG A 37 -10.08 -3.35 -10.08
N ASP A 38 -10.51 -4.59 -10.38
CA ASP A 38 -11.66 -5.19 -9.74
C ASP A 38 -11.27 -5.76 -8.38
N LEU A 39 -11.72 -5.10 -7.31
CA LEU A 39 -11.48 -5.54 -5.94
C LEU A 39 -12.72 -6.28 -5.42
N ARG A 40 -12.51 -7.46 -4.83
CA ARG A 40 -13.59 -8.32 -4.31
C ARG A 40 -14.15 -7.86 -2.96
N HIS A 41 -13.69 -6.72 -2.46
CA HIS A 41 -14.07 -6.18 -1.16
C HIS A 41 -15.08 -5.03 -1.33
N PRO A 42 -15.98 -4.83 -0.34
CA PRO A 42 -16.84 -3.64 -0.31
C PRO A 42 -16.02 -2.35 -0.35
N THR A 43 -16.61 -1.29 -0.91
CA THR A 43 -15.97 0.02 -1.09
C THR A 43 -15.43 0.58 0.21
N GLU A 44 -16.14 0.40 1.33
CA GLU A 44 -15.73 0.90 2.65
C GLU A 44 -14.41 0.26 3.11
N LYS A 45 -14.23 -1.04 2.84
CA LYS A 45 -12.99 -1.74 3.16
C LYS A 45 -11.84 -1.31 2.26
N VAL A 46 -12.12 -1.08 0.97
CA VAL A 46 -11.12 -0.58 0.03
C VAL A 46 -10.68 0.84 0.41
N TRP A 47 -11.63 1.68 0.83
CA TRP A 47 -11.35 3.04 1.28
C TRP A 47 -10.48 3.05 2.53
N ALA A 48 -10.87 2.30 3.57
CA ALA A 48 -10.10 2.15 4.80
C ALA A 48 -8.66 1.67 4.54
N ALA A 49 -8.48 0.70 3.63
CA ALA A 49 -7.16 0.20 3.27
C ALA A 49 -6.23 1.28 2.67
N GLN A 50 -6.80 2.34 2.08
CA GLN A 50 -6.05 3.43 1.45
C GLN A 50 -5.93 4.69 2.32
N THR A 51 -6.74 4.81 3.39
CA THR A 51 -6.77 6.05 4.20
C THR A 51 -6.37 5.86 5.65
N GLU A 52 -6.67 4.70 6.25
CA GLU A 52 -6.38 4.45 7.67
C GLU A 52 -4.89 4.15 7.86
N PRO A 53 -4.16 4.88 8.74
CA PRO A 53 -2.72 4.69 8.94
C PRO A 53 -2.33 3.25 9.32
N GLY A 54 -3.16 2.62 10.16
CA GLY A 54 -2.93 1.24 10.59
C GLY A 54 -3.08 0.20 9.46
N GLN A 55 -3.89 0.50 8.43
CA GLN A 55 -4.08 -0.38 7.28
C GLN A 55 -3.03 -0.15 6.19
N LEU A 56 -2.61 1.10 5.98
CA LEU A 56 -1.58 1.46 5.00
C LEU A 56 -0.29 0.67 5.23
N ALA A 57 0.16 0.56 6.47
CA ALA A 57 1.38 -0.17 6.84
C ALA A 57 1.35 -1.67 6.48
N ALA A 58 0.18 -2.25 6.18
CA ALA A 58 0.06 -3.66 5.82
C ALA A 58 0.40 -3.95 4.35
N TRP A 59 0.46 -2.93 3.48
CA TRP A 59 0.67 -3.14 2.03
C TRP A 59 1.35 -1.99 1.30
N ALA A 60 1.19 -0.75 1.75
CA ALA A 60 1.72 0.43 1.09
C ALA A 60 3.22 0.59 1.38
N PRO A 61 3.98 1.21 0.46
CA PRO A 61 5.40 1.51 0.67
C PRO A 61 5.63 2.74 1.58
N TYR A 62 4.63 3.14 2.36
CA TYR A 62 4.67 4.33 3.21
C TYR A 62 3.70 4.24 4.41
N THR A 63 3.94 5.08 5.41
CA THR A 63 2.99 5.38 6.50
C THR A 63 2.50 6.83 6.41
N ALA A 64 1.40 7.12 7.10
CA ALA A 64 0.84 8.46 7.23
C ALA A 64 0.71 8.85 8.71
N ASP A 65 0.88 10.14 9.02
CA ASP A 65 0.75 10.68 10.37
C ASP A 65 -0.71 10.83 10.85
N ARG A 66 -1.67 10.73 9.93
CA ARG A 66 -3.11 10.84 10.18
C ARG A 66 -3.94 10.06 9.17
N ASP A 67 -5.24 9.93 9.45
CA ASP A 67 -6.21 9.41 8.48
C ASP A 67 -6.30 10.33 7.25
N LEU A 68 -6.10 9.74 6.07
CA LEU A 68 -6.12 10.44 4.78
C LEU A 68 -7.53 10.62 4.20
N SER A 69 -8.58 10.14 4.88
CA SER A 69 -9.97 10.40 4.51
C SER A 69 -10.43 11.80 4.88
N GLU A 70 -9.70 12.48 5.77
CA GLU A 70 -9.96 13.85 6.18
C GLU A 70 -9.17 14.86 5.34
N THR A 71 -9.80 16.00 5.02
CA THR A 71 -9.12 17.07 4.29
C THR A 71 -8.10 17.80 5.17
N GLY A 72 -6.93 18.11 4.63
CA GLY A 72 -5.91 18.94 5.28
C GLY A 72 -4.50 18.54 4.87
N GLY A 73 -3.50 19.17 5.48
CA GLY A 73 -2.11 18.71 5.35
C GLY A 73 -1.93 17.34 6.02
N ALA A 74 -1.10 16.50 5.40
CA ALA A 74 -0.67 15.21 5.92
C ALA A 74 0.82 15.00 5.59
N THR A 75 1.52 14.29 6.45
CA THR A 75 2.91 13.87 6.22
C THR A 75 2.94 12.40 5.86
N ILE A 76 3.49 12.08 4.68
CA ILE A 76 3.73 10.70 4.24
C ILE A 76 5.21 10.40 4.44
N THR A 77 5.50 9.29 5.13
CA THR A 77 6.88 8.81 5.32
C THR A 77 7.06 7.53 4.52
N MET A 78 7.98 7.55 3.55
CA MET A 78 8.33 6.36 2.79
C MET A 78 9.02 5.35 3.71
N ILE A 79 8.61 4.09 3.62
CA ILE A 79 9.29 2.99 4.29
C ILE A 79 10.46 2.59 3.38
N ASP A 80 11.66 2.60 3.93
CA ASP A 80 12.86 2.09 3.25
C ASP A 80 13.12 0.66 3.73
N ASP A 81 13.49 -0.22 2.80
CA ASP A 81 13.79 -1.63 3.08
C ASP A 81 15.04 -1.79 3.99
N GLU A 82 15.80 -0.71 4.23
CA GLU A 82 17.04 -0.69 5.01
C GLU A 82 16.83 -0.57 6.55
N ASN A 83 15.61 -0.41 7.05
CA ASN A 83 15.35 -0.38 8.50
C ASN A 83 14.17 -1.28 8.91
N PRO A 84 14.42 -2.48 9.47
CA PRO A 84 13.40 -3.45 9.86
C PRO A 84 12.58 -3.05 11.11
#